data_AF-A0A7Y8QBC7-F1
#
_entry.id   AF-A0A7Y8QBC7-F1
#
_cell.length_a   1.000
_cell.length_b   1.000
_cell.length_c   1.000
_cell.angle_alpha   90.00
_cell.angle_beta   90.00
_cell.angle_gamma   90.00
#
_symmetry.space_group_name_H-M   'P 1'
#
loop_
_entity.id
_entity.type
_entity.pdbx_description
1 polymer ?
#
loop_
_entity_poly.entity_id
_entity_poly.type
_entity_poly.pdbx_seq_one_letter_code
_entity_poly.pdbx_strand_id
1 'polypeptide(L)' 'MYIARFIESAGVQAMKRTEIKRRPLSDTVLATLEPELKEYRELDGNGLYFRVKPDGNKSWQLRCKYLFTF' A
#
# COMPACT_ATOMS: atom_id res chain seq x y z
N MET A 1 -15.60 -12.73 10.17
CA MET A 1 -16.38 -12.28 8.98
C MET A 1 -17.17 -11.00 9.29
N TYR A 2 -16.52 -9.91 9.65
CA TYR A 2 -17.20 -8.62 9.93
C TYR A 2 -16.45 -7.41 9.34
N ILE A 3 -15.13 -7.53 9.19
CA ILE A 3 -14.28 -6.46 8.64
C ILE A 3 -14.47 -6.22 7.12
N ALA A 4 -14.86 -7.24 6.35
CA ALA A 4 -14.99 -7.10 4.90
C ALA A 4 -16.26 -6.32 4.47
N ARG A 5 -17.35 -6.41 5.25
CA ARG A 5 -18.62 -5.75 4.92
C ARG A 5 -18.70 -4.27 5.31
N PHE A 6 -17.78 -3.80 6.17
CA PHE A 6 -17.77 -2.40 6.59
C PHE A 6 -17.16 -1.47 5.53
N ILE A 7 -16.31 -2.00 4.65
CA ILE A 7 -15.68 -1.23 3.57
C ILE A 7 -16.66 -0.97 2.42
N GLU A 8 -17.65 -1.85 2.20
CA GLU A 8 -18.66 -1.69 1.13
C GLU A 8 -19.73 -0.63 1.45
N SER A 9 -19.96 -0.29 2.73
CA SER A 9 -21.05 0.61 3.15
C SER A 9 -20.64 2.07 3.36
N ALA A 10 -19.36 2.33 3.63
CA ALA A 10 -18.78 3.66 3.44
C ALA A 10 -18.44 3.77 1.96
N GLY A 11 -18.88 4.82 1.26
CA GLY A 11 -18.56 5.07 -0.15
C GLY A 11 -17.08 5.40 -0.36
N VAL A 12 -16.18 4.51 0.05
CA VAL A 12 -14.75 4.69 -0.03
C VAL A 12 -14.35 4.36 -1.45
N GLN A 13 -14.24 5.42 -2.25
CA GLN A 13 -13.73 5.36 -3.61
C GLN A 13 -12.41 4.59 -3.58
N ALA A 14 -12.33 3.53 -4.38
CA ALA A 14 -11.10 2.77 -4.53
C ALA A 14 -10.00 3.71 -5.06
N MET A 15 -8.87 3.76 -4.34
CA MET A 15 -7.84 4.79 -4.51
C MET A 15 -6.84 4.34 -5.57
N LYS A 16 -6.63 5.19 -6.57
CA LYS A 16 -5.58 4.97 -7.58
C LYS A 16 -4.23 5.37 -7.01
N ARG A 17 -3.19 4.64 -7.44
CA ARG A 17 -1.79 4.94 -7.09
C ARG A 17 -1.40 6.40 -7.35
N THR A 18 -1.90 6.99 -8.44
CA THR A 18 -1.64 8.38 -8.84
C THR A 18 -2.31 9.44 -7.96
N GLU A 19 -3.25 9.05 -7.10
CA GLU A 19 -4.01 9.98 -6.24
C GLU A 19 -3.39 10.16 -4.85
N ILE A 20 -2.27 9.47 -4.56
CA ILE A 20 -1.50 9.63 -3.32
C ILE A 20 -0.87 11.03 -3.27
N LYS A 21 -1.52 11.96 -2.57
CA LYS A 21 -1.07 13.37 -2.43
C LYS A 21 -0.32 13.66 -1.13
N ARG A 22 -0.36 12.76 -0.15
CA ARG A 22 0.19 12.99 1.20
C ARG A 22 0.91 11.77 1.76
N ARG A 23 1.98 12.03 2.50
CA ARG A 23 2.78 11.05 3.23
C ARG A 23 2.96 11.52 4.69
N PRO A 24 2.98 10.64 5.69
CA PRO A 24 2.90 9.17 5.60
C PRO A 24 1.53 8.66 5.10
N LEU A 25 1.52 7.51 4.43
CA LEU A 25 0.29 6.90 3.90
C LEU A 25 -0.67 6.59 5.05
N SER A 26 -1.93 7.01 4.95
CA SER A 26 -2.93 6.64 5.95
C SER A 26 -3.40 5.20 5.74
N ASP A 27 -3.81 4.55 6.82
CA ASP A 27 -4.29 3.16 6.79
C ASP A 27 -5.47 2.96 5.81
N THR A 28 -6.35 3.96 5.73
CA THR A 28 -7.47 3.99 4.78
C THR A 28 -6.99 4.01 3.33
N VAL A 29 -5.93 4.77 3.01
CA VAL A 29 -5.36 4.80 1.65
C VAL A 29 -4.77 3.43 1.32
N LEU A 30 -4.05 2.80 2.25
CA LEU A 30 -3.46 1.48 2.05
C LEU A 30 -4.53 0.39 1.84
N ALA A 31 -5.60 0.43 2.63
CA ALA A 31 -6.73 -0.50 2.52
C ALA A 31 -7.46 -0.36 1.18
N THR A 32 -7.54 0.86 0.63
CA THR A 32 -8.33 1.20 -0.56
C THR A 32 -7.55 1.19 -1.87
N LEU A 33 -6.23 1.05 -1.81
CA LEU A 33 -5.38 0.92 -3.00
C LEU A 33 -5.82 -0.25 -3.88
N GLU A 34 -6.13 0.05 -5.15
CA GLU A 34 -6.51 -0.98 -6.11
C GLU A 34 -5.30 -1.80 -6.58
N PRO A 35 -5.46 -3.12 -6.77
CA PRO A 35 -4.50 -3.90 -7.51
C PRO A 35 -4.50 -3.49 -8.98
N GLU A 36 -3.33 -3.13 -9.51
CA GLU A 36 -3.15 -2.88 -10.94
C GLU A 36 -2.71 -4.16 -11.66
N LEU A 37 -2.85 -4.22 -12.99
CA LEU A 37 -2.39 -5.35 -13.82
C LEU A 37 -0.90 -5.68 -13.62
N LYS A 38 -0.11 -4.69 -13.21
CA LYS A 38 1.29 -4.82 -12.91
C LYS A 38 1.51 -4.59 -11.42
N GLU A 39 2.32 -5.43 -10.79
CA GLU A 39 2.74 -5.18 -9.42
C GLU A 39 3.43 -3.83 -9.29
N TYR A 40 3.10 -3.09 -8.24
CA TYR A 40 3.71 -1.80 -7.96
C TYR A 40 4.18 -1.72 -6.51
N ARG A 41 5.14 -0.82 -6.32
CA ARG A 41 5.77 -0.52 -5.04
C ARG A 41 5.69 0.97 -4.82
N GLU A 42 5.07 1.36 -3.71
CA GLU A 42 5.00 2.75 -3.28
C GLU A 42 5.96 3.01 -2.13
N LEU A 43 6.76 4.07 -2.25
CA LEU A 43 7.71 4.47 -1.21
C LEU A 43 6.96 5.31 -0.17
N ASP A 44 6.87 4.79 1.05
CA ASP A 44 6.29 5.53 2.18
C ASP A 44 7.36 6.41 2.88
N GLY A 45 8.58 5.89 3.01
CA GLY A 45 9.72 6.61 3.58
C GLY A 45 10.73 5.67 4.23
N ASN A 46 11.93 6.14 4.54
CA ASN A 46 12.96 5.38 5.29
C ASN A 46 13.25 3.96 4.74
N GLY A 47 13.16 3.76 3.42
CA GLY A 47 13.35 2.44 2.79
C GLY A 47 12.18 1.46 2.98
N LEU A 48 11.04 1.94 3.49
CA LEU A 48 9.79 1.21 3.58
C LEU A 48 8.97 1.41 2.31
N TYR A 49 8.60 0.28 1.71
CA TYR A 49 7.81 0.21 0.49
C TYR A 49 6.51 -0.56 0.74
N PHE A 50 5.40 -0.02 0.26
CA PHE A 50 4.13 -0.73 0.21
C PHE A 50 4.00 -1.42 -1.15
N ARG A 51 3.88 -2.75 -1.14
CA ARG A 51 3.75 -3.56 -2.36
C ARG A 51 2.31 -4.04 -2.51
N VAL A 52 1.75 -3.81 -3.69
CA VAL A 52 0.44 -4.32 -4.10
C VAL A 52 0.61 -5.20 -5.33
N LYS A 53 0.15 -6.44 -5.23
CA LYS A 53 0.13 -7.40 -6.33
C LYS A 53 -1.16 -7.28 -7.14
N PRO A 54 -1.15 -7.68 -8.43
CA PRO A 54 -2.37 -7.78 -9.24
C PRO A 54 -3.43 -8.72 -8.61
N ASP A 55 -3.00 -9.71 -7.83
CA ASP A 55 -3.89 -10.65 -7.14
C ASP A 55 -4.65 -10.01 -5.94
N GLY A 56 -4.49 -8.70 -5.70
CA GLY A 56 -5.07 -8.01 -4.54
C GLY A 56 -4.27 -8.16 -3.24
N ASN A 57 -3.22 -9.00 -3.24
CA ASN A 57 -2.35 -9.19 -2.09
C ASN A 57 -1.50 -7.93 -1.82
N LYS A 58 -1.54 -7.45 -0.58
CA LYS A 58 -0.80 -6.26 -0.11
C LYS A 58 0.23 -6.67 0.95
N SER A 59 1.42 -6.08 0.89
CA SER A 59 2.51 -6.42 1.82
C SER A 59 3.49 -5.26 1.98
N TRP A 60 4.05 -5.13 3.17
CA TRP A 60 5.13 -4.20 3.44
C TRP A 60 6.49 -4.81 3.10
N GLN A 61 7.37 -4.02 2.50
CA GLN A 61 8.76 -4.37 2.23
C GLN A 61 9.68 -3.33 2.85
N LEU A 62 10.48 -3.73 3.83
CA LEU A 62 11.53 -2.90 4.39
C LEU A 62 12.86 -3.26 3.74
N ARG A 63 13.54 -2.29 3.14
CA ARG A 63 14.90 -2.48 2.65
C ARG A 63 15.89 -1.97 3.71
N CYS A 64 16.46 -2.89 4.47
CA CYS A 64 17.61 -2.60 5.31
C CYS A 64 18.90 -2.73 4.51
N LYS A 65 19.72 -1.67 4.47
CA LYS A 65 21.10 -1.76 4.04
C LYS A 65 21.96 -1.96 5.29
N TYR A 66 22.49 -3.16 5.45
CA TYR A 66 23.60 -3.34 6.39
C TYR A 66 24.87 -2.85 5.71
N LEU A 67 25.47 -1.80 6.26
CA LEU A 67 26.83 -1.39 5.95
C LEU A 67 27.77 -2.39 6.62
N PHE A 68 28.11 -3.47 5.92
CA PHE A 68 29.32 -4.21 6.23
C PHE A 68 30.47 -3.52 5.51
N THR A 69 31.11 -2.60 6.22
CA THR A 69 32.39 -2.01 5.82
C THR A 69 33.45 -2.66 6.69
N PHE A 70 34.33 -3.42 6.08
CA PHE A 70 35.54 -4.03 6.68
C PHE A 70 36.71 -3.05 6.58
#